data_AF-A0A7J9CKG1-F1
#
_entry.id   AF-A0A7J9CKG1-F1
#
_cell.length_a   1.000
_cell.length_b   1.000
_cell.length_c   1.000
_cell.angle_alpha   90.00
_cell.angle_beta   90.00
_cell.angle_gamma   90.00
#
_symmetry.space_group_name_H-M   'P 1'
#
loop_
_entity.id
_entity.type
_entity.pdbx_description
1 polymer ?
#
loop_
_entity_poly.entity_id
_entity_poly.type
_entity_poly.pdbx_seq_one_letter_code
_entity_poly.pdbx_strand_id
1 'polypeptide(L)'
;MQCMWYELASGESYFRQGDLGRALKKFLAVEKHYADITEDQFDFHSYCLRKMTLRAYVEMLKFQDRLHSHAYFHKAAAGAIRCYLKFYDSPVNSPAEEEDNTSKTPSQKKKMKKQRKAERAKKEAEEKNEESSASGNSKFGKRHIKPVDPDPYGEKLLKTEDPLSEATKYLKLLQKNSPDSLETQLLSFEVNMRKQKILLAFQAVKQLLRLDVENPDSHRCLIKFFHKVGSMPAPVTDAEKLVWSVLEAERPSISQLQEKTLSEANKVFLGKHEDSLMHRVAVAEMLFTLDPTEKPEAVKLIEDSSNKVVPTNGAVGPVMEWKLKDCVVVHKLLDKVLIDQDAALRWKVRCAEYFPYSTYFEGGCSSAVHNSLNVNGGASHPEISQSENALVSNGKLEAFK
;
A
#
# COMPACT_ATOMS: atom_id res chain seq x y z
N MET A 1 7.60 25.06 1.17
CA MET A 1 8.16 24.31 0.02
C MET A 1 7.22 23.24 -0.55
N GLN A 2 5.96 23.09 -0.12
CA GLN A 2 4.91 22.24 -0.75
C GLN A 2 5.44 20.97 -1.48
N CYS A 3 6.26 20.17 -0.79
CA CYS A 3 7.09 19.14 -1.42
C CYS A 3 6.37 17.78 -1.38
N MET A 4 5.24 17.68 -2.07
CA MET A 4 4.29 16.57 -1.97
C MET A 4 4.91 15.19 -2.29
N TRP A 5 5.85 15.11 -3.25
CA TRP A 5 6.49 13.84 -3.62
C TRP A 5 7.26 13.21 -2.45
N TYR A 6 7.97 14.04 -1.68
CA TYR A 6 8.74 13.60 -0.53
C TYR A 6 7.84 13.17 0.62
N GLU A 7 6.75 13.92 0.84
CA GLU A 7 5.75 13.60 1.87
C GLU A 7 5.06 12.28 1.58
N LEU A 8 4.66 12.04 0.32
CA LEU A 8 4.07 10.77 -0.10
C LEU A 8 5.03 9.60 0.08
N ALA A 9 6.27 9.72 -0.42
CA ALA A 9 7.28 8.67 -0.29
C ALA A 9 7.60 8.37 1.19
N SER A 10 7.67 9.42 2.03
CA SER A 10 7.86 9.28 3.48
C SER A 10 6.66 8.59 4.14
N GLY A 11 5.43 8.98 3.77
CA GLY A 11 4.20 8.39 4.29
C GLY A 11 4.09 6.90 3.96
N GLU A 12 4.37 6.52 2.71
CA GLU A 12 4.42 5.12 2.28
C GLU A 12 5.51 4.32 3.01
N SER A 13 6.66 4.94 3.29
CA SER A 13 7.73 4.30 4.08
C SER A 13 7.27 4.02 5.51
N TYR A 14 6.71 5.01 6.21
CA TYR A 14 6.19 4.83 7.57
C TYR A 14 5.05 3.82 7.64
N PHE A 15 4.16 3.82 6.65
CA PHE A 15 3.07 2.84 6.56
C PHE A 15 3.61 1.40 6.47
N ARG A 16 4.67 1.18 5.67
CA ARG A 16 5.34 -0.13 5.55
C ARG A 16 6.02 -0.56 6.86
N GLN A 17 6.55 0.38 7.63
CA GLN A 17 7.15 0.13 8.94
C GLN A 17 6.10 -0.11 10.05
N GLY A 18 4.82 0.20 9.79
CA GLY A 18 3.75 0.11 10.76
C GLY A 18 3.58 1.34 11.66
N ASP A 19 4.35 2.41 11.43
CA ASP A 19 4.18 3.68 12.15
C ASP A 19 3.02 4.47 11.52
N LEU A 20 1.80 4.15 11.95
CA LEU A 20 0.56 4.73 11.40
C LEU A 20 0.44 6.23 11.69
N GLY A 21 0.90 6.70 12.85
CA GLY A 21 0.78 8.10 13.25
C GLY A 21 1.59 9.02 12.34
N ARG A 22 2.86 8.67 12.11
CA ARG A 22 3.72 9.42 11.18
C ARG A 22 3.27 9.28 9.73
N ALA A 23 2.81 8.09 9.33
CA ALA A 23 2.30 7.87 7.98
C ALA A 23 1.10 8.79 7.70
N LEU A 24 0.11 8.78 8.59
CA LEU A 24 -1.09 9.60 8.46
C LEU A 24 -0.75 11.09 8.42
N LYS A 25 0.12 11.55 9.32
CA LYS A 25 0.59 12.94 9.32
C LYS A 25 1.20 13.38 7.98
N LYS A 26 2.00 12.51 7.35
CA LYS A 26 2.59 12.80 6.03
C LYS A 26 1.53 12.87 4.94
N PHE A 27 0.52 12.00 4.96
CA PHE A 27 -0.59 12.07 4.00
C PHE A 27 -1.47 13.30 4.22
N LEU A 28 -1.75 13.67 5.48
CA LEU A 28 -2.51 14.89 5.83
C LEU A 28 -1.75 16.18 5.49
N ALA A 29 -0.41 16.16 5.51
CA ALA A 29 0.38 17.31 5.06
C ALA A 29 0.12 17.62 3.58
N VAL A 30 -0.07 16.59 2.74
CA VAL A 30 -0.44 16.79 1.33
C VAL A 30 -1.83 17.43 1.22
N GLU A 31 -2.81 16.95 1.98
CA GLU A 31 -4.14 17.59 2.03
C GLU A 31 -4.05 19.06 2.42
N LYS A 32 -3.23 19.39 3.42
CA LYS A 32 -3.00 20.78 3.81
C LYS A 32 -2.48 21.61 2.65
N HIS A 33 -1.50 21.13 1.88
CA HIS A 33 -1.03 21.86 0.70
C HIS A 33 -2.15 22.08 -0.33
N TYR A 34 -3.06 21.13 -0.49
CA TYR A 34 -4.22 21.28 -1.37
C TYR A 34 -5.24 22.31 -0.86
N ALA A 35 -5.46 22.36 0.46
CA ALA A 35 -6.28 23.38 1.10
C ALA A 35 -5.67 24.78 0.91
N ASP A 36 -4.35 24.92 1.13
CA ASP A 36 -3.62 26.17 0.92
C ASP A 36 -3.71 26.61 -0.56
N ILE A 37 -3.53 25.71 -1.53
CA ILE A 37 -3.69 26.01 -2.98
C ILE A 37 -5.13 26.44 -3.31
N THR A 38 -6.13 25.88 -2.63
CA THR A 38 -7.53 26.26 -2.83
C THR A 38 -7.82 27.65 -2.27
N GLU A 39 -7.24 28.00 -1.13
CA GLU A 39 -7.37 29.30 -0.49
C GLU A 39 -6.66 30.41 -1.28
N ASP A 40 -5.47 30.11 -1.85
CA ASP A 40 -4.68 31.03 -2.66
C ASP A 40 -5.46 31.60 -3.86
N GLN A 41 -6.52 30.91 -4.33
CA GLN A 41 -7.35 31.40 -5.43
C GLN A 41 -8.11 32.71 -5.09
N PHE A 42 -8.36 32.96 -3.80
CA PHE A 42 -9.29 34.00 -3.34
C PHE A 42 -8.85 35.40 -3.80
N ASP A 43 -7.56 35.70 -3.67
CA ASP A 43 -6.97 36.98 -4.06
C ASP A 43 -7.05 37.22 -5.58
N PHE A 44 -7.11 36.14 -6.37
CA PHE A 44 -7.16 36.21 -7.83
C PHE A 44 -8.53 36.58 -8.39
N HIS A 45 -9.62 36.40 -7.64
CA HIS A 45 -10.95 36.82 -8.08
C HIS A 45 -11.01 38.33 -8.36
N SER A 46 -10.47 39.15 -7.47
CA SER A 46 -10.42 40.61 -7.66
C SER A 46 -9.24 41.04 -8.53
N TYR A 47 -8.07 40.41 -8.37
CA TYR A 47 -6.87 40.75 -9.13
C TYR A 47 -7.06 40.59 -10.63
N CYS A 48 -7.57 39.44 -11.08
CA CYS A 48 -7.69 39.13 -12.50
C CYS A 48 -8.72 40.01 -13.21
N LEU A 49 -9.81 40.39 -12.51
CA LEU A 49 -10.79 41.36 -13.02
C LEU A 49 -10.15 42.74 -13.19
N ARG A 50 -9.39 43.20 -12.19
CA ARG A 50 -8.69 44.50 -12.25
C ARG A 50 -7.58 44.55 -13.30
N LYS A 51 -6.87 43.45 -13.53
CA LYS A 51 -5.77 43.34 -14.50
C LYS A 51 -6.21 42.85 -15.89
N MET A 52 -7.50 42.58 -16.07
CA MET A 52 -8.09 42.11 -17.33
C MET A 52 -7.46 40.82 -17.89
N THR A 53 -6.95 39.95 -17.01
CA THR A 53 -6.36 38.64 -17.37
C THR A 53 -7.41 37.54 -17.36
N LEU A 54 -8.56 37.77 -18.03
CA LEU A 54 -9.76 36.93 -17.92
C LEU A 54 -9.57 35.50 -18.42
N ARG A 55 -8.74 35.27 -19.45
CA ARG A 55 -8.42 33.92 -19.94
C ARG A 55 -7.74 33.08 -18.86
N ALA A 56 -6.68 33.62 -18.25
CA ALA A 56 -5.95 32.98 -17.16
C ALA A 56 -6.83 32.78 -15.92
N TYR A 57 -7.76 33.70 -15.64
CA TYR A 57 -8.73 33.55 -14.57
C TYR A 57 -9.64 32.34 -14.75
N VAL A 58 -10.24 32.20 -15.96
CA VAL A 58 -11.09 31.05 -16.27
C VAL A 58 -10.30 29.74 -16.27
N GLU A 59 -9.05 29.75 -16.74
CA GLU A 59 -8.15 28.60 -16.64
C GLU A 59 -7.84 28.21 -15.19
N MET A 60 -7.59 29.19 -14.31
CA MET A 60 -7.40 28.96 -12.88
C MET A 60 -8.65 28.35 -12.25
N LEU A 61 -9.86 28.85 -12.54
CA LEU A 61 -11.10 28.26 -12.02
C LEU A 61 -11.26 26.80 -12.46
N LYS A 62 -11.02 26.50 -13.75
CA LYS A 62 -11.06 25.12 -14.27
C LYS A 62 -10.00 24.22 -13.63
N PHE A 63 -8.83 24.77 -13.30
CA PHE A 63 -7.79 24.05 -12.58
C PHE A 63 -8.25 23.74 -11.14
N GLN A 64 -8.80 24.73 -10.43
CA GLN A 64 -9.30 24.56 -9.06
C GLN A 64 -10.43 23.53 -8.97
N ASP A 65 -11.37 23.53 -9.93
CA ASP A 65 -12.45 22.54 -10.02
C ASP A 65 -11.93 21.10 -10.13
N ARG A 66 -10.72 20.91 -10.68
CA ARG A 66 -10.10 19.61 -10.93
C ARG A 66 -8.93 19.33 -10.00
N LEU A 67 -8.65 20.20 -9.02
CA LEU A 67 -7.45 20.10 -8.18
C LEU A 67 -7.35 18.71 -7.54
N HIS A 68 -8.42 18.24 -6.89
CA HIS A 68 -8.45 16.93 -6.23
C HIS A 68 -8.44 15.71 -7.17
N SER A 69 -8.49 15.90 -8.51
CA SER A 69 -8.32 14.80 -9.48
C SER A 69 -6.86 14.43 -9.72
N HIS A 70 -5.91 15.28 -9.26
CA HIS A 70 -4.49 15.03 -9.44
C HIS A 70 -4.00 13.79 -8.68
N ALA A 71 -3.06 13.07 -9.28
CA ALA A 71 -2.53 11.81 -8.76
C ALA A 71 -1.89 11.93 -7.36
N TYR A 72 -1.33 13.09 -7.00
CA TYR A 72 -0.77 13.31 -5.67
C TYR A 72 -1.83 13.28 -4.58
N PHE A 73 -2.97 13.95 -4.80
CA PHE A 73 -4.11 13.88 -3.89
C PHE A 73 -4.66 12.46 -3.81
N HIS A 74 -4.81 11.79 -4.96
CA HIS A 74 -5.31 10.42 -4.99
C HIS A 74 -4.47 9.49 -4.11
N LYS A 75 -3.14 9.54 -4.27
CA LYS A 75 -2.20 8.74 -3.46
C LYS A 75 -2.25 9.11 -1.98
N ALA A 76 -2.33 10.40 -1.66
CA ALA A 76 -2.43 10.87 -0.28
C ALA A 76 -3.71 10.37 0.39
N ALA A 77 -4.86 10.58 -0.23
CA ALA A 77 -6.16 10.16 0.27
C ALA A 77 -6.26 8.63 0.37
N ALA A 78 -5.80 7.88 -0.64
CA ALA A 78 -5.75 6.43 -0.60
C ALA A 78 -4.85 5.93 0.54
N GLY A 79 -3.68 6.54 0.72
CA GLY A 79 -2.76 6.25 1.82
C GLY A 79 -3.37 6.54 3.19
N ALA A 80 -4.04 7.67 3.36
CA ALA A 80 -4.76 8.03 4.58
C ALA A 80 -5.88 7.04 4.91
N ILE A 81 -6.72 6.68 3.93
CA ILE A 81 -7.79 5.69 4.11
C ILE A 81 -7.21 4.34 4.54
N ARG A 82 -6.12 3.88 3.90
CA ARG A 82 -5.44 2.63 4.31
C ARG A 82 -4.91 2.69 5.74
N CYS A 83 -4.41 3.84 6.18
CA CYS A 83 -3.98 4.05 7.57
C CYS A 83 -5.17 3.92 8.53
N TYR A 84 -6.29 4.59 8.23
CA TYR A 84 -7.49 4.53 9.07
C TYR A 84 -8.13 3.13 9.10
N LEU A 85 -8.16 2.42 7.98
CA LEU A 85 -8.64 1.03 7.91
C LEU A 85 -7.78 0.12 8.79
N LYS A 86 -6.44 0.22 8.67
CA LYS A 86 -5.53 -0.57 9.48
C LYS A 86 -5.60 -0.21 10.96
N PHE A 87 -5.83 1.07 11.29
CA PHE A 87 -6.04 1.51 12.66
C PHE A 87 -7.36 0.98 13.24
N TYR A 88 -8.42 0.90 12.44
CA TYR A 88 -9.69 0.30 12.84
C TYR A 88 -9.58 -1.21 13.09
N ASP A 89 -8.89 -1.94 12.20
CA ASP A 89 -8.71 -3.40 12.32
C ASP A 89 -7.77 -3.79 13.46
N SER A 90 -6.81 -2.92 13.79
CA SER A 90 -5.81 -3.14 14.84
C SER A 90 -5.70 -1.88 15.70
N PRO A 91 -6.65 -1.63 16.62
CA PRO A 91 -6.55 -0.51 17.54
C PRO A 91 -5.31 -0.72 18.42
N VAL A 92 -4.65 0.39 18.79
CA VAL A 92 -3.41 0.42 19.60
C VAL A 92 -3.56 -0.28 20.97
N ASN A 93 -4.78 -0.66 21.35
CA ASN A 93 -5.10 -1.38 22.59
C ASN A 93 -5.61 -2.83 22.35
N SER A 94 -5.33 -3.45 21.20
CA SER A 94 -5.73 -4.84 20.98
C SER A 94 -4.88 -5.81 21.82
N PRO A 95 -5.48 -6.83 22.47
CA PRO A 95 -4.78 -7.77 23.35
C PRO A 95 -3.71 -8.62 22.64
N ALA A 96 -3.68 -8.62 21.30
CA ALA A 96 -2.63 -9.26 20.51
C ALA A 96 -1.23 -8.64 20.72
N GLU A 97 -1.15 -7.33 21.03
CA GLU A 97 0.12 -6.72 21.45
C GLU A 97 0.51 -7.10 22.88
N GLU A 98 -0.44 -7.56 23.71
CA GLU A 98 -0.14 -8.08 25.03
C GLU A 98 0.44 -9.50 24.96
N GLU A 99 0.00 -10.35 24.03
CA GLU A 99 0.57 -11.70 23.84
C GLU A 99 2.02 -11.71 23.29
N ASP A 100 2.33 -10.84 22.32
CA ASP A 100 3.72 -10.66 21.85
C ASP A 100 4.59 -9.87 22.86
N ASN A 101 3.95 -9.26 23.86
CA ASN A 101 4.64 -8.75 25.05
C ASN A 101 4.78 -9.84 26.13
N THR A 102 3.82 -10.70 26.40
CA THR A 102 3.93 -11.71 27.47
C THR A 102 4.93 -12.82 27.14
N SER A 103 5.21 -13.09 25.85
CA SER A 103 6.23 -14.04 25.40
C SER A 103 7.69 -13.57 25.60
N LYS A 104 7.93 -12.31 25.97
CA LYS A 104 9.29 -11.74 26.14
C LYS A 104 9.66 -11.52 27.61
N THR A 105 10.78 -12.11 28.03
CA THR A 105 11.29 -12.11 29.42
C THR A 105 11.49 -10.66 29.95
N PRO A 106 11.25 -10.37 31.25
CA PRO A 106 11.29 -9.00 31.80
C PRO A 106 12.59 -8.23 31.55
N SER A 107 13.72 -8.93 31.46
CA SER A 107 15.04 -8.35 31.14
C SER A 107 15.15 -7.84 29.69
N GLN A 108 14.51 -8.49 28.71
CA GLN A 108 14.50 -8.03 27.32
C GLN A 108 13.58 -6.83 27.12
N LYS A 109 12.44 -6.77 27.82
CA LYS A 109 11.56 -5.58 27.86
C LYS A 109 12.26 -4.35 28.41
N LYS A 110 13.02 -4.49 29.50
CA LYS A 110 13.77 -3.37 30.09
C LYS A 110 14.91 -2.92 29.17
N LYS A 111 15.59 -3.85 28.48
CA LYS A 111 16.61 -3.53 27.47
C LYS A 111 16.03 -2.84 26.23
N MET A 112 14.94 -3.34 25.65
CA MET A 112 14.31 -2.73 24.47
C MET A 112 13.67 -1.38 24.79
N LYS A 113 13.03 -1.22 25.96
CA LYS A 113 12.47 0.08 26.39
C LYS A 113 13.59 1.09 26.68
N LYS A 114 14.73 0.65 27.22
CA LYS A 114 15.93 1.48 27.43
C LYS A 114 16.63 1.82 26.11
N GLN A 115 16.72 0.88 25.16
CA GLN A 115 17.24 1.14 23.81
C GLN A 115 16.34 2.09 23.04
N ARG A 116 15.02 1.88 23.01
CA ARG A 116 14.07 2.80 22.38
C ARG A 116 14.10 4.19 23.04
N LYS A 117 14.24 4.28 24.36
CA LYS A 117 14.36 5.57 25.06
C LYS A 117 15.72 6.24 24.83
N ALA A 118 16.80 5.47 24.71
CA ALA A 118 18.14 5.98 24.39
C ALA A 118 18.26 6.39 22.92
N GLU A 119 17.61 5.67 22.00
CA GLU A 119 17.50 6.01 20.58
C GLU A 119 16.61 7.24 20.38
N ARG A 120 15.50 7.36 21.14
CA ARG A 120 14.67 8.58 21.21
C ARG A 120 15.49 9.77 21.71
N ALA A 121 16.24 9.60 22.81
CA ALA A 121 17.08 10.66 23.34
C ALA A 121 18.23 11.04 22.39
N LYS A 122 18.80 10.07 21.64
CA LYS A 122 19.82 10.35 20.63
C LYS A 122 19.26 11.07 19.42
N LYS A 123 18.11 10.66 18.89
CA LYS A 123 17.47 11.32 17.74
C LYS A 123 16.94 12.71 18.09
N GLU A 124 16.38 12.90 19.28
CA GLU A 124 16.01 14.22 19.79
C GLU A 124 17.22 15.13 20.06
N ALA A 125 18.37 14.56 20.44
CA ALA A 125 19.61 15.31 20.58
C ALA A 125 20.27 15.63 19.24
N GLU A 126 20.17 14.73 18.25
CA GLU A 126 20.64 14.95 16.88
C GLU A 126 19.79 16.01 16.17
N GLU A 127 18.46 15.97 16.28
CA GLU A 127 17.58 17.02 15.73
C GLU A 127 17.87 18.39 16.39
N LYS A 128 18.14 18.43 17.70
CA LYS A 128 18.55 19.68 18.39
C LYS A 128 19.96 20.14 18.03
N ASN A 129 20.89 19.23 17.73
CA ASN A 129 22.25 19.58 17.30
C ASN A 129 22.31 20.01 15.82
N GLU A 130 21.46 19.46 14.95
CA GLU A 130 21.30 19.94 13.57
C GLU A 130 20.65 21.33 13.53
N GLU A 131 19.68 21.63 14.40
CA GLU A 131 19.10 22.98 14.52
C GLU A 131 20.08 24.02 15.11
N SER A 132 20.95 23.62 16.04
CA SER A 132 21.93 24.53 16.65
C SER A 132 23.19 24.72 15.80
N SER A 133 23.66 23.71 15.07
CA SER A 133 24.80 23.85 14.14
C SER A 133 24.47 24.66 12.87
N ALA A 134 23.21 24.69 12.43
CA ALA A 134 22.74 25.56 11.34
C ALA A 134 22.55 27.05 11.76
N SER A 135 22.77 27.38 13.04
CA SER A 135 22.60 28.74 13.59
C SER A 135 23.91 29.53 13.70
N GLY A 136 25.07 28.91 13.46
CA GLY A 136 26.38 29.54 13.56
C GLY A 136 27.01 29.93 12.22
N ASN A 137 26.40 30.88 11.49
CA ASN A 137 27.05 31.87 10.59
C ASN A 137 26.07 32.40 9.52
N SER A 138 25.44 33.55 9.79
CA SER A 138 25.27 34.66 8.83
C SER A 138 24.30 35.70 9.40
N LYS A 139 24.82 36.91 9.67
CA LYS A 139 24.03 38.13 9.90
C LYS A 139 23.22 38.45 8.63
N PHE A 140 21.89 38.54 8.76
CA PHE A 140 20.89 39.36 8.00
C PHE A 140 19.56 38.60 7.80
N GLY A 141 18.44 39.25 8.16
CA GLY A 141 17.07 38.86 7.82
C GLY A 141 16.32 38.05 8.88
N LYS A 142 15.19 38.58 9.35
CA LYS A 142 14.21 37.92 10.24
C LYS A 142 13.95 36.47 9.79
N ARG A 143 14.53 35.48 10.48
CA ARG A 143 14.23 34.07 10.24
C ARG A 143 12.85 33.77 10.82
N HIS A 144 11.93 33.35 9.95
CA HIS A 144 10.72 32.64 10.34
C HIS A 144 11.10 31.48 11.23
N ILE A 145 10.75 31.57 12.52
CA ILE A 145 10.75 30.43 13.43
C ILE A 145 9.73 29.47 12.83
N LYS A 146 10.18 28.30 12.33
CA LYS A 146 9.26 27.25 11.91
C LYS A 146 8.36 26.94 13.10
N PRO A 147 7.02 27.00 12.96
CA PRO A 147 6.13 26.64 14.04
C PRO A 147 6.52 25.25 14.56
N VAL A 148 6.82 25.16 15.86
CA VAL A 148 7.14 23.89 16.51
C VAL A 148 5.92 22.99 16.33
N ASP A 149 6.13 21.85 15.69
CA ASP A 149 5.07 20.90 15.39
C ASP A 149 4.53 20.32 16.70
N PRO A 150 3.24 20.53 17.02
CA PRO A 150 2.67 20.13 18.30
C PRO A 150 2.39 18.61 18.40
N ASP A 151 2.63 17.84 17.33
CA ASP A 151 2.54 16.38 17.32
C ASP A 151 3.52 15.74 16.33
N PRO A 152 4.83 15.67 16.65
CA PRO A 152 5.85 15.10 15.78
C PRO A 152 5.56 13.67 15.31
N TYR A 153 4.94 12.87 16.18
CA TYR A 153 4.72 11.43 16.00
C TYR A 153 3.29 11.06 15.55
N GLY A 154 2.35 12.01 15.51
CA GLY A 154 0.96 11.75 15.12
C GLY A 154 0.14 11.02 16.20
N GLU A 155 0.56 11.10 17.47
CA GLU A 155 -0.10 10.39 18.57
C GLU A 155 -1.50 10.91 18.86
N LYS A 156 -1.81 12.17 18.51
CA LYS A 156 -3.16 12.73 18.63
C LYS A 156 -4.06 12.24 17.51
N LEU A 157 -3.50 12.06 16.31
CA LEU A 157 -4.22 11.53 15.15
C LEU A 157 -4.60 10.05 15.34
N LEU A 158 -3.82 9.31 16.13
CA LEU A 158 -4.14 7.93 16.53
C LEU A 158 -5.11 7.83 17.71
N LYS A 159 -5.56 8.95 18.28
CA LYS A 159 -6.59 8.98 19.33
C LYS A 159 -7.97 9.40 18.82
N THR A 160 -8.14 9.53 17.51
CA THR A 160 -9.43 9.88 16.92
C THR A 160 -10.48 8.83 17.27
N GLU A 161 -11.62 9.30 17.79
CA GLU A 161 -12.71 8.46 18.31
C GLU A 161 -13.39 7.60 17.24
N ASP A 162 -13.49 8.09 15.99
CA ASP A 162 -14.06 7.33 14.87
C ASP A 162 -13.18 7.40 13.59
N PRO A 163 -12.24 6.45 13.41
CA PRO A 163 -11.39 6.35 12.22
C PRO A 163 -12.17 6.15 10.91
N LEU A 164 -13.32 5.46 10.96
CA LEU A 164 -14.11 5.17 9.77
C LEU A 164 -14.86 6.40 9.28
N SER A 165 -15.22 7.33 10.18
CA SER A 165 -15.77 8.63 9.78
C SER A 165 -14.75 9.45 8.98
N GLU A 166 -13.51 9.54 9.44
CA GLU A 166 -12.43 10.25 8.76
C GLU A 166 -12.12 9.61 7.41
N ALA A 167 -11.98 8.28 7.36
CA ALA A 167 -11.82 7.55 6.10
C ALA A 167 -12.96 7.85 5.10
N THR A 168 -14.20 8.01 5.59
CA THR A 168 -15.35 8.35 4.74
C THR A 168 -15.24 9.74 4.12
N LYS A 169 -14.62 10.71 4.81
CA LYS A 169 -14.42 12.07 4.26
C LYS A 169 -13.51 12.02 3.02
N TYR A 170 -12.36 11.36 3.14
CA TYR A 170 -11.44 11.17 2.02
C TYR A 170 -12.04 10.32 0.91
N LEU A 171 -12.80 9.28 1.27
CA LEU A 171 -13.47 8.44 0.29
C LEU A 171 -14.47 9.23 -0.56
N LYS A 172 -15.26 10.13 0.05
CA LYS A 172 -16.20 11.00 -0.68
C LYS A 172 -15.46 11.92 -1.64
N LEU A 173 -14.29 12.46 -1.25
CA LEU A 173 -13.46 13.27 -2.13
C LEU A 173 -12.93 12.44 -3.31
N LEU A 174 -12.48 11.21 -3.08
CA LEU A 174 -12.05 10.31 -4.15
C LEU A 174 -13.19 9.93 -5.08
N GLN A 175 -14.37 9.60 -4.57
CA GLN A 175 -15.54 9.27 -5.38
C GLN A 175 -16.01 10.44 -6.25
N LYS A 176 -15.91 11.68 -5.75
CA LYS A 176 -16.26 12.89 -6.50
C LYS A 176 -15.26 13.18 -7.64
N ASN A 177 -13.96 12.98 -7.39
CA ASN A 177 -12.90 13.45 -8.29
C ASN A 177 -12.21 12.32 -9.09
N SER A 178 -12.41 11.05 -8.73
CA SER A 178 -11.79 9.89 -9.36
C SER A 178 -12.70 8.64 -9.31
N PRO A 179 -13.98 8.72 -9.78
CA PRO A 179 -14.92 7.60 -9.71
C PRO A 179 -14.53 6.39 -10.57
N ASP A 180 -13.72 6.59 -11.61
CA ASP A 180 -13.29 5.54 -12.54
C ASP A 180 -11.99 4.85 -12.11
N SER A 181 -11.42 5.20 -10.94
CA SER A 181 -10.26 4.49 -10.41
C SER A 181 -10.68 3.21 -9.69
N LEU A 182 -10.09 2.08 -10.09
CA LEU A 182 -10.29 0.79 -9.44
C LEU A 182 -9.90 0.85 -7.95
N GLU A 183 -8.80 1.53 -7.62
CA GLU A 183 -8.35 1.71 -6.23
C GLU A 183 -9.39 2.45 -5.37
N THR A 184 -10.05 3.47 -5.92
CA THR A 184 -11.12 4.20 -5.21
C THR A 184 -12.30 3.29 -4.90
N GLN A 185 -12.67 2.41 -5.82
CA GLN A 185 -13.80 1.50 -5.62
C GLN A 185 -13.45 0.35 -4.68
N LEU A 186 -12.21 -0.16 -4.71
CA LEU A 186 -11.72 -1.12 -3.71
C LEU A 186 -11.75 -0.50 -2.30
N LEU A 187 -11.25 0.72 -2.14
CA LEU A 187 -11.31 1.42 -0.86
C LEU A 187 -12.76 1.69 -0.42
N SER A 188 -13.64 2.02 -1.37
CA SER A 188 -15.07 2.19 -1.12
C SER A 188 -15.69 0.91 -0.56
N PHE A 189 -15.39 -0.24 -1.17
CA PHE A 189 -15.83 -1.53 -0.69
C PHE A 189 -15.34 -1.80 0.73
N GLU A 190 -14.03 -1.71 0.98
CA GLU A 190 -13.42 -2.01 2.28
C GLU A 190 -13.96 -1.13 3.43
N VAL A 191 -14.16 0.17 3.18
CA VAL A 191 -14.74 1.11 4.15
C VAL A 191 -16.21 0.80 4.41
N ASN A 192 -17.01 0.61 3.36
CA ASN A 192 -18.46 0.37 3.52
C ASN A 192 -18.76 -0.99 4.14
N MET A 193 -17.94 -2.02 3.87
CA MET A 193 -18.04 -3.32 4.52
C MET A 193 -17.82 -3.24 6.04
N ARG A 194 -16.79 -2.49 6.49
CA ARG A 194 -16.54 -2.26 7.93
C ARG A 194 -17.63 -1.43 8.60
N LYS A 195 -18.17 -0.44 7.89
CA LYS A 195 -19.31 0.37 8.36
C LYS A 195 -20.66 -0.36 8.27
N GLN A 196 -20.70 -1.61 7.79
CA GLN A 196 -21.91 -2.39 7.57
C GLN A 196 -22.95 -1.70 6.66
N LYS A 197 -22.49 -0.85 5.72
CA LYS A 197 -23.35 -0.19 4.74
C LYS A 197 -23.48 -1.07 3.48
N ILE A 198 -24.32 -2.10 3.57
CA ILE A 198 -24.41 -3.18 2.58
C ILE A 198 -24.70 -2.67 1.15
N LEU A 199 -25.67 -1.77 0.97
CA LEU A 199 -26.00 -1.24 -0.37
C LEU A 199 -24.87 -0.42 -1.00
N LEU A 200 -24.12 0.35 -0.19
CA LEU A 200 -22.98 1.12 -0.70
C LEU A 200 -21.79 0.21 -1.02
N ALA A 201 -21.58 -0.85 -0.23
CA ALA A 201 -20.61 -1.88 -0.54
C ALA A 201 -20.98 -2.61 -1.85
N PHE A 202 -22.26 -2.93 -2.05
CA PHE A 202 -22.75 -3.53 -3.29
C PHE A 202 -22.56 -2.60 -4.50
N GLN A 203 -22.87 -1.31 -4.34
CA GLN A 203 -22.62 -0.31 -5.37
C GLN A 203 -21.14 -0.26 -5.77
N ALA A 204 -20.22 -0.34 -4.80
CA ALA A 204 -18.78 -0.39 -5.07
C ALA A 204 -18.40 -1.65 -5.86
N VAL A 205 -18.96 -2.83 -5.52
CA VAL A 205 -18.75 -4.07 -6.27
C VAL A 205 -19.26 -3.94 -7.71
N LYS A 206 -20.49 -3.43 -7.94
CA LYS A 206 -21.01 -3.20 -9.30
C LYS A 206 -20.10 -2.26 -10.11
N GLN A 207 -19.56 -1.23 -9.48
CA GLN A 207 -18.65 -0.31 -10.13
C GLN A 207 -17.29 -0.97 -10.44
N LEU A 208 -16.76 -1.81 -9.55
CA LEU A 208 -15.56 -2.61 -9.81
C LEU A 208 -15.75 -3.52 -11.02
N LEU A 209 -16.88 -4.24 -11.07
CA LEU A 209 -17.22 -5.09 -12.21
C LEU A 209 -17.43 -4.30 -13.51
N ARG A 210 -17.98 -3.07 -13.42
CA ARG A 210 -18.10 -2.18 -14.59
C ARG A 210 -16.74 -1.76 -15.14
N LEU A 211 -15.77 -1.52 -14.26
CA LEU A 211 -14.43 -1.06 -14.65
C LEU A 211 -13.58 -2.22 -15.18
N ASP A 212 -13.52 -3.32 -14.44
CA ASP A 212 -12.73 -4.49 -14.80
C ASP A 212 -13.31 -5.77 -14.16
N VAL A 213 -13.99 -6.55 -15.01
CA VAL A 213 -14.64 -7.84 -14.71
C VAL A 213 -13.62 -8.92 -14.39
N GLU A 214 -12.45 -8.86 -15.03
CA GLU A 214 -11.44 -9.93 -14.98
C GLU A 214 -10.39 -9.65 -13.89
N ASN A 215 -10.44 -8.49 -13.23
CA ASN A 215 -9.51 -8.15 -12.17
C ASN A 215 -9.57 -9.11 -10.96
N PRO A 216 -8.41 -9.58 -10.43
CA PRO A 216 -8.37 -10.43 -9.23
C PRO A 216 -9.01 -9.78 -7.99
N ASP A 217 -8.81 -8.47 -7.79
CA ASP A 217 -9.36 -7.77 -6.63
C ASP A 217 -10.88 -7.53 -6.77
N SER A 218 -11.38 -7.29 -7.99
CA SER A 218 -12.82 -7.25 -8.25
C SER A 218 -13.49 -8.58 -7.90
N HIS A 219 -12.88 -9.70 -8.30
CA HIS A 219 -13.38 -11.05 -7.96
C HIS A 219 -13.35 -11.32 -6.46
N ARG A 220 -12.26 -10.94 -5.76
CA ARG A 220 -12.19 -11.00 -4.29
C ARG A 220 -13.32 -10.24 -3.63
N CYS A 221 -13.56 -8.99 -4.03
CA CYS A 221 -14.61 -8.15 -3.46
C CYS A 221 -15.99 -8.77 -3.70
N LEU A 222 -16.24 -9.31 -4.89
CA LEU A 222 -17.50 -9.96 -5.24
C LEU A 222 -17.81 -11.16 -4.34
N ILE A 223 -16.86 -12.10 -4.23
CA ILE A 223 -17.06 -13.31 -3.43
C ILE A 223 -17.12 -12.97 -1.93
N LYS A 224 -16.22 -12.10 -1.42
CA LYS A 224 -16.25 -11.64 -0.02
C LYS A 224 -17.58 -10.96 0.33
N PHE A 225 -18.14 -10.16 -0.57
CA PHE A 225 -19.42 -9.50 -0.37
C PHE A 225 -20.54 -10.52 -0.17
N PHE A 226 -20.75 -11.41 -1.13
CA PHE A 226 -21.85 -12.37 -1.07
C PHE A 226 -21.67 -13.43 0.02
N HIS A 227 -20.44 -13.84 0.30
CA HIS A 227 -20.14 -14.70 1.45
C HIS A 227 -20.53 -14.01 2.75
N LYS A 228 -20.08 -12.75 2.95
CA LYS A 228 -20.39 -12.00 4.16
C LYS A 228 -21.88 -11.77 4.33
N VAL A 229 -22.59 -11.35 3.27
CA VAL A 229 -24.05 -11.15 3.29
C VAL A 229 -24.76 -12.47 3.62
N GLY A 230 -24.35 -13.59 3.01
CA GLY A 230 -24.90 -14.91 3.30
C GLY A 230 -24.67 -15.39 4.74
N SER A 231 -23.60 -14.94 5.39
CA SER A 231 -23.34 -15.22 6.81
C SER A 231 -24.05 -14.28 7.79
N MET A 232 -24.73 -13.23 7.33
CA MET A 232 -25.45 -12.31 8.22
C MET A 232 -26.73 -12.98 8.75
N PRO A 233 -27.19 -12.63 9.97
CA PRO A 233 -28.48 -13.08 10.48
C PRO A 233 -29.61 -12.72 9.52
N ALA A 234 -30.68 -13.52 9.55
CA ALA A 234 -31.87 -13.25 8.75
C ALA A 234 -32.41 -11.83 9.02
N PRO A 235 -32.86 -11.11 7.99
CA PRO A 235 -33.31 -9.73 8.12
C PRO A 235 -34.50 -9.64 9.07
N VAL A 236 -34.36 -8.87 10.15
CA VAL A 236 -35.40 -8.74 11.19
C VAL A 236 -36.27 -7.53 10.89
N THR A 237 -35.65 -6.43 10.50
CA THR A 237 -36.34 -5.17 10.21
C THR A 237 -36.84 -5.10 8.77
N ASP A 238 -37.90 -4.34 8.53
CA ASP A 238 -38.42 -4.16 7.17
C ASP A 238 -37.42 -3.46 6.24
N ALA A 239 -36.58 -2.59 6.79
CA ALA A 239 -35.48 -1.97 6.05
C ALA A 239 -34.43 -3.01 5.60
N GLU A 240 -34.05 -3.95 6.47
CA GLU A 240 -33.16 -5.04 6.09
C GLU A 240 -33.81 -5.93 5.04
N LYS A 241 -35.07 -6.33 5.21
CA LYS A 241 -35.78 -7.15 4.21
C LYS A 241 -35.79 -6.49 2.82
N LEU A 242 -35.95 -5.16 2.77
CA LEU A 242 -35.85 -4.40 1.52
C LEU A 242 -34.43 -4.43 0.93
N VAL A 243 -33.40 -4.32 1.76
CA VAL A 243 -32.00 -4.47 1.29
C VAL A 243 -31.79 -5.86 0.70
N TRP A 244 -32.27 -6.91 1.36
CA TRP A 244 -32.15 -8.28 0.88
C TRP A 244 -32.92 -8.52 -0.43
N SER A 245 -34.14 -8.00 -0.57
CA SER A 245 -34.90 -8.13 -1.81
C SER A 245 -34.22 -7.45 -3.00
N VAL A 246 -33.58 -6.31 -2.78
CA VAL A 246 -32.77 -5.63 -3.81
C VAL A 246 -31.57 -6.49 -4.20
N LEU A 247 -30.87 -7.10 -3.24
CA LEU A 247 -29.71 -7.96 -3.52
C LEU A 247 -30.10 -9.23 -4.28
N GLU A 248 -31.22 -9.85 -3.92
CA GLU A 248 -31.75 -11.03 -4.63
C GLU A 248 -32.17 -10.70 -6.05
N ALA A 249 -32.82 -9.55 -6.27
CA ALA A 249 -33.22 -9.08 -7.59
C ALA A 249 -32.01 -8.74 -8.48
N GLU A 250 -30.95 -8.17 -7.90
CA GLU A 250 -29.77 -7.75 -8.66
C GLU A 250 -28.75 -8.87 -8.86
N ARG A 251 -28.72 -9.91 -8.02
CA ARG A 251 -27.74 -11.01 -8.13
C ARG A 251 -27.72 -11.70 -9.51
N PRO A 252 -28.87 -12.00 -10.16
CA PRO A 252 -28.90 -12.57 -11.52
C PRO A 252 -28.33 -11.65 -12.61
N SER A 253 -28.26 -10.33 -12.37
CA SER A 253 -27.69 -9.37 -13.33
C SER A 253 -26.15 -9.46 -13.42
N ILE A 254 -25.51 -10.10 -12.44
CA ILE A 254 -24.06 -10.27 -12.37
C ILE A 254 -23.68 -11.52 -13.16
N SER A 255 -23.06 -11.35 -14.32
CA SER A 255 -22.71 -12.44 -15.25
C SER A 255 -21.86 -13.55 -14.60
N GLN A 256 -20.99 -13.22 -13.64
CA GLN A 256 -20.17 -14.20 -12.92
C GLN A 256 -20.98 -15.11 -11.98
N LEU A 257 -22.15 -14.67 -11.51
CA LEU A 257 -22.95 -15.35 -10.50
C LEU A 257 -24.29 -15.87 -11.03
N GLN A 258 -24.55 -15.78 -12.33
CA GLN A 258 -25.76 -16.29 -12.95
C GLN A 258 -25.94 -17.79 -12.68
N GLU A 259 -26.96 -18.12 -11.88
CA GLU A 259 -27.37 -19.48 -11.47
C GLU A 259 -26.29 -20.33 -10.79
N LYS A 260 -25.13 -19.74 -10.46
CA LYS A 260 -23.97 -20.42 -9.89
C LYS A 260 -23.84 -20.20 -8.39
N THR A 261 -23.33 -21.21 -7.71
CA THR A 261 -22.84 -21.05 -6.34
C THR A 261 -21.56 -20.20 -6.32
N LEU A 262 -21.21 -19.63 -5.17
CA LEU A 262 -19.96 -18.84 -5.03
C LEU A 262 -18.72 -19.69 -5.33
N SER A 263 -18.75 -20.97 -4.94
CA SER A 263 -17.68 -21.94 -5.21
C SER A 263 -17.55 -22.27 -6.69
N GLU A 264 -18.66 -22.45 -7.41
CA GLU A 264 -18.65 -22.63 -8.87
C GLU A 264 -18.15 -21.38 -9.59
N ALA A 265 -18.58 -20.19 -9.17
CA ALA A 265 -18.08 -18.94 -9.74
C ALA A 265 -16.56 -18.81 -9.56
N ASN A 266 -16.04 -19.21 -8.39
CA ASN A 266 -14.61 -19.23 -8.12
C ASN A 266 -13.84 -20.22 -9.04
N LYS A 267 -14.39 -21.42 -9.26
CA LYS A 267 -13.82 -22.43 -10.18
C LYS A 267 -13.85 -21.97 -11.64
N VAL A 268 -14.93 -21.33 -12.08
CA VAL A 268 -15.04 -20.77 -13.44
C VAL A 268 -14.04 -19.64 -13.65
N PHE A 269 -13.83 -18.78 -12.64
CA PHE A 269 -12.83 -17.71 -12.70
C PHE A 269 -11.42 -18.27 -12.81
N LEU A 270 -11.12 -19.37 -12.09
CA LEU A 270 -9.84 -20.07 -12.21
C LEU A 270 -9.61 -20.59 -13.64
N GLY A 271 -10.59 -21.28 -14.22
CA GLY A 271 -10.47 -21.87 -15.56
C GLY A 271 -10.22 -20.84 -16.67
N LYS A 272 -10.60 -19.58 -16.46
CA LYS A 272 -10.29 -18.48 -17.40
C LYS A 272 -8.85 -17.95 -17.26
N HIS A 273 -8.24 -18.06 -16.08
CA HIS A 273 -7.00 -17.37 -15.71
C HIS A 273 -5.96 -18.28 -15.05
N GLU A 274 -5.88 -19.54 -15.48
CA GLU A 274 -4.99 -20.56 -14.87
C GLU A 274 -3.51 -20.19 -14.91
N ASP A 275 -3.13 -19.37 -15.89
CA ASP A 275 -1.74 -18.96 -16.11
C ASP A 275 -1.30 -17.81 -15.19
N SER A 276 -2.23 -16.97 -14.74
CA SER A 276 -1.88 -15.76 -14.01
C SER A 276 -1.79 -15.99 -12.51
N LEU A 277 -0.61 -15.72 -11.94
CA LEU A 277 -0.34 -15.88 -10.51
C LEU A 277 -1.38 -15.15 -9.63
N MET A 278 -1.67 -13.89 -9.92
CA MET A 278 -2.55 -13.08 -9.07
C MET A 278 -4.01 -13.55 -9.12
N HIS A 279 -4.46 -14.12 -10.24
CA HIS A 279 -5.81 -14.68 -10.36
C HIS A 279 -5.91 -15.98 -9.55
N ARG A 280 -4.92 -16.88 -9.67
CA ARG A 280 -4.86 -18.10 -8.85
C ARG A 280 -4.83 -17.80 -7.36
N VAL A 281 -4.08 -16.78 -6.96
CA VAL A 281 -3.97 -16.34 -5.57
C VAL A 281 -5.29 -15.77 -5.06
N ALA A 282 -6.01 -14.98 -5.88
CA ALA A 282 -7.35 -14.51 -5.56
C ALA A 282 -8.33 -15.68 -5.39
N VAL A 283 -8.30 -16.67 -6.31
CA VAL A 283 -9.13 -17.88 -6.22
C VAL A 283 -8.83 -18.67 -4.96
N ALA A 284 -7.55 -18.91 -4.65
CA ALA A 284 -7.11 -19.65 -3.47
C ALA A 284 -7.57 -18.98 -2.17
N GLU A 285 -7.41 -17.65 -2.08
CA GLU A 285 -7.92 -16.87 -0.95
C GLU A 285 -9.44 -16.99 -0.82
N MET A 286 -10.17 -16.96 -1.94
CA MET A 286 -11.63 -17.06 -1.93
C MET A 286 -12.10 -18.47 -1.60
N LEU A 287 -11.37 -19.49 -2.03
CA LEU A 287 -11.62 -20.89 -1.69
C LEU A 287 -11.57 -21.08 -0.17
N PHE A 288 -10.47 -20.65 0.44
CA PHE A 288 -10.29 -20.70 1.89
C PHE A 288 -11.31 -19.85 2.66
N THR A 289 -11.72 -18.70 2.09
CA THR A 289 -12.73 -17.83 2.71
C THR A 289 -14.12 -18.48 2.72
N LEU A 290 -14.47 -19.21 1.66
CA LEU A 290 -15.76 -19.92 1.52
C LEU A 290 -15.78 -21.22 2.32
N ASP A 291 -14.70 -22.00 2.27
CA ASP A 291 -14.54 -23.25 3.01
C ASP A 291 -13.12 -23.38 3.59
N PRO A 292 -12.96 -23.21 4.91
CA PRO A 292 -11.67 -23.39 5.58
C PRO A 292 -11.09 -24.80 5.47
N THR A 293 -11.90 -25.82 5.19
CA THR A 293 -11.44 -27.22 5.08
C THR A 293 -10.67 -27.47 3.79
N GLU A 294 -10.89 -26.65 2.74
CA GLU A 294 -10.21 -26.72 1.45
C GLU A 294 -8.85 -25.96 1.44
N LYS A 295 -8.33 -25.58 2.61
CA LYS A 295 -6.97 -25.01 2.76
C LYS A 295 -5.87 -25.74 1.97
N PRO A 296 -5.74 -27.09 2.01
CA PRO A 296 -4.66 -27.76 1.27
C PRO A 296 -4.80 -27.60 -0.25
N GLU A 297 -6.03 -27.54 -0.77
CA GLU A 297 -6.29 -27.28 -2.19
C GLU A 297 -5.92 -25.84 -2.57
N ALA A 298 -6.27 -24.86 -1.72
CA ALA A 298 -5.89 -23.46 -1.91
C ALA A 298 -4.37 -23.26 -1.93
N VAL A 299 -3.64 -23.91 -1.02
CA VAL A 299 -2.16 -23.86 -0.98
C VAL A 299 -1.57 -24.52 -2.22
N LYS A 300 -2.06 -25.71 -2.57
CA LYS A 300 -1.61 -26.42 -3.79
C LYS A 300 -1.84 -25.58 -5.03
N LEU A 301 -2.97 -24.89 -5.14
CA LEU A 301 -3.26 -23.99 -6.26
C LEU A 301 -2.23 -22.86 -6.41
N ILE A 302 -1.71 -22.35 -5.29
CA ILE A 302 -0.64 -21.34 -5.30
C ILE A 302 0.70 -21.98 -5.66
N GLU A 303 1.04 -23.14 -5.10
CA GLU A 303 2.32 -23.82 -5.35
C GLU A 303 2.44 -24.34 -6.79
N ASP A 304 1.35 -24.82 -7.39
CA ASP A 304 1.30 -25.31 -8.77
C ASP A 304 1.44 -24.17 -9.81
N SER A 305 1.59 -22.91 -9.38
CA SER A 305 1.82 -21.79 -10.29
C SER A 305 3.17 -21.92 -10.97
N SER A 306 3.23 -21.64 -12.27
CA SER A 306 4.47 -21.67 -13.05
C SER A 306 4.87 -20.25 -13.43
N ASN A 307 6.17 -19.97 -13.41
CA ASN A 307 6.72 -18.68 -13.81
C ASN A 307 7.23 -18.80 -15.25
N LYS A 308 6.51 -18.20 -16.20
CA LYS A 308 6.84 -18.27 -17.62
C LYS A 308 7.82 -17.15 -18.00
N VAL A 309 8.63 -17.40 -19.02
CA VAL A 309 9.52 -16.39 -19.61
C VAL A 309 8.69 -15.50 -20.52
N VAL A 310 8.76 -14.18 -20.31
CA VAL A 310 8.07 -13.18 -21.13
C VAL A 310 9.02 -12.69 -22.24
N PRO A 311 8.60 -12.73 -23.52
CA PRO A 311 9.37 -12.13 -24.60
C PRO A 311 9.52 -10.62 -24.35
N THR A 312 10.75 -10.14 -24.22
CA THR A 312 11.03 -8.71 -24.07
C THR A 312 11.89 -8.21 -25.22
N ASN A 313 11.36 -7.24 -25.97
CA ASN A 313 12.12 -6.52 -26.99
C ASN A 313 13.19 -5.65 -26.32
N GLY A 314 14.41 -6.19 -26.16
CA GLY A 314 15.61 -5.44 -25.79
C GLY A 314 16.11 -5.59 -24.35
N ALA A 315 15.59 -6.53 -23.55
CA ALA A 315 16.18 -6.84 -22.24
C ALA A 315 17.37 -7.82 -22.39
N VAL A 316 18.45 -7.57 -21.64
CA VAL A 316 19.61 -8.49 -21.58
C VAL A 316 19.28 -9.62 -20.59
N GLY A 317 18.64 -10.68 -21.09
CA GLY A 317 18.34 -11.91 -20.33
C GLY A 317 16.86 -12.30 -20.29
N PRO A 318 16.53 -13.53 -19.83
CA PRO A 318 15.15 -13.98 -19.70
C PRO A 318 14.44 -13.20 -18.59
N VAL A 319 13.41 -12.43 -18.97
CA VAL A 319 12.53 -11.75 -18.01
C VAL A 319 11.38 -12.68 -17.65
N MET A 320 11.24 -12.96 -16.37
CA MET A 320 10.14 -13.78 -15.87
C MET A 320 8.87 -12.95 -15.71
N GLU A 321 7.70 -13.58 -15.84
CA GLU A 321 6.39 -12.92 -15.72
C GLU A 321 6.13 -12.40 -14.31
N TRP A 322 6.56 -13.16 -13.29
CA TRP A 322 6.31 -12.81 -11.91
C TRP A 322 7.04 -11.54 -11.48
N LYS A 323 6.31 -10.62 -10.87
CA LYS A 323 6.88 -9.41 -10.28
C LYS A 323 7.19 -9.64 -8.81
N LEU A 324 8.30 -9.05 -8.34
CA LEU A 324 8.71 -9.13 -6.94
C LEU A 324 7.58 -8.71 -5.98
N LYS A 325 6.86 -7.63 -6.29
CA LYS A 325 5.76 -7.13 -5.46
C LYS A 325 4.64 -8.16 -5.31
N ASP A 326 4.31 -8.85 -6.39
CA ASP A 326 3.23 -9.85 -6.43
C ASP A 326 3.64 -11.07 -5.60
N CYS A 327 4.86 -11.58 -5.77
CA CYS A 327 5.39 -12.68 -4.97
C CYS A 327 5.45 -12.35 -3.46
N VAL A 328 5.75 -11.11 -3.10
CA VAL A 328 5.70 -10.64 -1.69
C VAL A 328 4.27 -10.66 -1.16
N VAL A 329 3.28 -10.30 -1.97
CA VAL A 329 1.86 -10.40 -1.60
C VAL A 329 1.47 -11.86 -1.40
N VAL A 330 1.87 -12.77 -2.28
CA VAL A 330 1.62 -14.22 -2.14
C VAL A 330 2.24 -14.77 -0.85
N HIS A 331 3.50 -14.45 -0.56
CA HIS A 331 4.15 -14.87 0.68
C HIS A 331 3.39 -14.38 1.91
N LYS A 332 2.97 -13.11 1.93
CA LYS A 332 2.17 -12.56 3.04
C LYS A 332 0.80 -13.23 3.16
N LEU A 333 0.18 -13.63 2.05
CA LEU A 333 -1.09 -14.34 2.06
C LEU A 333 -0.94 -15.73 2.68
N LEU A 334 0.08 -16.49 2.27
CA LEU A 334 0.39 -17.82 2.81
C LEU A 334 0.65 -17.75 4.33
N ASP A 335 1.45 -16.77 4.75
CA ASP A 335 1.84 -16.58 6.16
C ASP A 335 0.67 -16.09 7.03
N LYS A 336 -0.07 -15.06 6.60
CA LYS A 336 -1.04 -14.36 7.46
C LYS A 336 -2.49 -14.76 7.27
N VAL A 337 -2.90 -15.17 6.07
CA VAL A 337 -4.30 -15.46 5.75
C VAL A 337 -4.54 -16.97 5.77
N LEU A 338 -3.72 -17.74 5.05
CA LEU A 338 -3.81 -19.20 5.04
C LEU A 338 -3.14 -19.83 6.27
N ILE A 339 -2.28 -19.08 6.97
CA ILE A 339 -1.57 -19.51 8.19
C ILE A 339 -0.84 -20.84 7.93
N ASP A 340 -0.13 -20.92 6.80
CA ASP A 340 0.66 -22.08 6.40
C ASP A 340 2.13 -21.68 6.33
N GLN A 341 2.83 -21.86 7.46
CA GLN A 341 4.23 -21.46 7.59
C GLN A 341 5.14 -22.31 6.68
N ASP A 342 4.84 -23.59 6.52
CA ASP A 342 5.64 -24.49 5.69
C ASP A 342 5.52 -24.12 4.21
N ALA A 343 4.30 -23.85 3.73
CA ALA A 343 4.08 -23.36 2.37
C ALA A 343 4.71 -21.97 2.15
N ALA A 344 4.60 -21.07 3.13
CA ALA A 344 5.25 -19.75 3.06
C ALA A 344 6.77 -19.88 2.95
N LEU A 345 7.40 -20.79 3.71
CA LEU A 345 8.84 -21.06 3.63
C LEU A 345 9.24 -21.66 2.27
N ARG A 346 8.52 -22.67 1.78
CA ARG A 346 8.77 -23.24 0.43
C ARG A 346 8.63 -22.18 -0.65
N TRP A 347 7.62 -21.32 -0.55
CA TRP A 347 7.43 -20.19 -1.45
C TRP A 347 8.57 -19.18 -1.38
N LYS A 348 9.07 -18.87 -0.17
CA LYS A 348 10.21 -17.97 0.05
C LYS A 348 11.46 -18.49 -0.64
N VAL A 349 11.80 -19.78 -0.45
CA VAL A 349 12.94 -20.44 -1.08
C VAL A 349 12.81 -20.40 -2.60
N ARG A 350 11.64 -20.77 -3.13
CA ARG A 350 11.37 -20.72 -4.56
C ARG A 350 11.52 -19.32 -5.15
N CYS A 351 11.02 -18.29 -4.46
CA CYS A 351 11.14 -16.90 -4.92
C CYS A 351 12.59 -16.37 -4.81
N ALA A 352 13.41 -16.90 -3.90
CA ALA A 352 14.81 -16.53 -3.79
C ALA A 352 15.62 -16.89 -5.05
N GLU A 353 15.24 -17.97 -5.74
CA GLU A 353 15.84 -18.38 -7.03
C GLU A 353 15.50 -17.38 -8.15
N TYR A 354 14.24 -16.93 -8.22
CA TYR A 354 13.80 -15.96 -9.24
C TYR A 354 14.25 -14.52 -8.95
N PHE A 355 14.47 -14.17 -7.69
CA PHE A 355 14.87 -12.82 -7.29
C PHE A 355 16.18 -12.81 -6.47
N PRO A 356 17.34 -13.04 -7.10
CA PRO A 356 18.62 -13.18 -6.41
C PRO A 356 19.02 -11.98 -5.53
N TYR A 357 18.58 -10.77 -5.89
CA TYR A 357 18.90 -9.52 -5.18
C TYR A 357 17.84 -9.10 -4.16
N SER A 358 16.77 -9.88 -3.99
CA SER A 358 15.69 -9.53 -3.07
C SER A 358 16.15 -9.63 -1.62
N THR A 359 16.04 -8.54 -0.86
CA THR A 359 16.23 -8.55 0.60
C THR A 359 15.08 -9.21 1.34
N TYR A 360 13.88 -9.22 0.75
CA TYR A 360 12.72 -9.87 1.35
C TYR A 360 12.78 -11.40 1.30
N PHE A 361 13.25 -11.95 0.17
CA PHE A 361 13.37 -13.39 -0.04
C PHE A 361 14.74 -13.94 0.34
N GLU A 362 15.69 -13.09 0.75
CA GLU A 362 17.07 -13.48 1.05
C GLU A 362 17.71 -14.23 -0.14
N GLY A 363 17.55 -13.67 -1.34
CA GLY A 363 18.18 -14.24 -2.55
C GLY A 363 19.70 -14.31 -2.42
N GLY A 364 20.34 -15.23 -3.14
CA GLY A 364 21.77 -15.53 -2.97
C GLY A 364 22.73 -14.36 -3.24
N CYS A 365 22.28 -13.30 -3.93
CA CYS A 365 23.05 -12.06 -4.19
C CYS A 365 22.55 -10.87 -3.35
N SER A 366 21.71 -11.11 -2.35
CA SER A 366 21.08 -10.09 -1.54
C SER A 366 22.02 -9.57 -0.47
N SER A 367 21.97 -8.27 -0.20
CA SER A 367 22.73 -7.66 0.92
C SER A 367 22.26 -8.12 2.31
N ALA A 368 21.10 -8.79 2.39
CA ALA A 368 20.60 -9.40 3.62
C ALA A 368 21.32 -10.72 3.94
N VAL A 369 21.87 -11.40 2.94
CA VAL A 369 22.72 -12.58 3.13
C VAL A 369 24.10 -12.07 3.47
N HIS A 370 24.41 -11.94 4.77
CA HIS A 370 25.79 -11.74 5.18
C HIS A 370 26.61 -12.91 4.63
N ASN A 371 27.55 -12.63 3.71
CA ASN A 371 28.58 -13.58 3.32
C ASN A 371 29.31 -14.04 4.59
N SER A 372 28.86 -15.16 5.17
CA SER A 372 29.62 -15.98 6.11
C SER A 372 30.65 -16.85 5.37
N LEU A 373 30.90 -16.56 4.08
CA LEU A 373 31.91 -17.20 3.23
C LEU A 373 32.86 -16.15 2.65
N ASN A 374 33.75 -15.65 3.51
CA ASN A 374 35.12 -15.22 3.20
C ASN A 374 35.77 -14.98 4.57
N VAL A 375 36.76 -15.73 5.04
CA VAL A 375 38.03 -16.05 4.37
C VAL A 375 38.57 -17.35 4.94
N ASN A 376 38.79 -18.36 4.08
CA ASN A 376 39.88 -19.32 4.26
C ASN A 376 40.22 -19.98 2.92
N GLY A 377 41.34 -19.53 2.34
CA GLY A 377 42.28 -20.33 1.58
C GLY A 377 41.90 -20.79 0.18
N GLY A 378 42.71 -20.40 -0.80
CA GLY A 378 42.86 -21.17 -2.04
C GLY A 378 43.00 -20.32 -3.28
N ALA A 379 44.22 -19.88 -3.56
CA ALA A 379 44.59 -19.37 -4.87
C ALA A 379 44.35 -20.46 -5.94
N SER A 380 43.51 -20.15 -6.92
CA SER A 380 43.54 -20.82 -8.22
C SER A 380 43.09 -19.82 -9.27
N HIS A 381 44.08 -19.12 -9.82
CA HIS A 381 43.98 -18.39 -11.07
C HIS A 381 43.63 -19.35 -12.23
N PRO A 382 42.76 -18.97 -13.17
CA PRO A 382 42.89 -19.42 -14.55
C PRO A 382 43.88 -18.49 -15.27
N GLU A 383 44.80 -19.12 -16.00
CA GLU A 383 45.90 -18.49 -16.72
C GLU A 383 45.46 -17.44 -17.75
N ILE A 384 46.34 -16.46 -17.88
CA ILE A 384 46.36 -15.37 -18.85
C ILE A 384 46.67 -15.94 -20.25
N SER A 385 45.86 -15.62 -21.25
CA SER A 385 46.34 -15.48 -22.63
C SER A 385 46.52 -13.99 -22.94
N GLN A 386 47.78 -13.63 -23.19
CA GLN A 386 48.25 -12.28 -23.49
C GLN A 386 47.72 -11.80 -24.84
N SER A 387 47.24 -10.57 -24.88
CA SER A 387 47.41 -9.70 -26.05
C SER A 387 47.67 -8.30 -25.52
N GLU A 388 48.94 -7.89 -25.60
CA GLU A 388 49.42 -6.55 -25.32
C GLU A 388 48.77 -5.54 -26.28
N ASN A 389 48.21 -4.45 -25.74
CA ASN A 389 48.74 -3.11 -26.05
C ASN A 389 48.03 -1.99 -25.27
N ALA A 390 48.90 -1.13 -24.72
CA ALA A 390 48.69 0.27 -24.35
C ALA A 390 47.84 0.63 -23.12
N LEU A 391 48.57 0.70 -22.00
CA LEU A 391 48.32 1.53 -20.82
C LEU A 391 48.11 3.01 -21.22
N VAL A 392 46.99 3.65 -20.85
CA VAL A 392 46.98 5.10 -20.53
C VAL A 392 46.14 5.36 -19.27
N SER A 393 46.89 5.83 -18.28
CA SER A 393 46.58 6.38 -16.96
C SER A 393 45.53 7.50 -16.91
N ASN A 394 44.77 7.47 -15.80
CA ASN A 394 44.22 8.57 -15.01
C ASN A 394 43.33 9.66 -15.64
N GLY A 395 42.07 9.61 -15.22
CA GLY A 395 41.37 10.68 -14.49
C GLY A 395 41.66 12.14 -14.83
N LYS A 396 40.64 12.84 -15.33
CA LYS A 396 40.44 14.26 -15.03
C LYS A 396 38.96 14.62 -15.05
N LEU A 397 38.56 15.25 -13.95
CA LEU A 397 37.28 15.87 -13.67
C LEU A 397 37.40 17.34 -14.14
N GLU A 398 36.73 17.73 -15.21
CA GLU A 398 36.58 19.14 -15.62
C GLU A 398 35.10 19.33 -16.04
N ALA A 399 34.30 19.98 -15.20
CA ALA A 399 33.94 21.39 -15.28
C ALA A 399 32.96 21.68 -16.44
N PHE A 400 31.65 21.57 -16.15
CA PHE A 400 30.61 22.20 -16.97
C PHE A 400 30.49 23.67 -16.56
N LYS A 401 30.61 24.53 -17.57
CA LYS A 401 30.34 25.96 -17.50
C LYS A 401 28.95 26.23 -18.05
#